data_AF-A0A838PP20-F1
#
_entry.id   AF-A0A838PP20-F1
#
_cell.length_a   1.000
_cell.length_b   1.000
_cell.length_c   1.000
_cell.angle_alpha   90.00
_cell.angle_beta   90.00
_cell.angle_gamma   90.00
#
_symmetry.space_group_name_H-M   'P 1'
#
loop_
_entity.id
_entity.type
_entity.pdbx_description
1 polymer ?
#
loop_
_entity_poly.entity_id
_entity_poly.type
_entity_poly.pdbx_seq_one_letter_code
_entity_poly.pdbx_strand_id
1 'polypeptide(L)' 'MLGNLARDAGLACAAQRDRKSEDDGAPETDSSDWVVMAKRSRDLQAVTSGAGWHDCARGAGGVVWTNDFSNLVRALDLSK' A
#
# COMPACT_ATOMS: atom_id res chain seq x y z
N MET A 1 -1.13 -9.04 -2.09
CA MET A 1 -0.13 -9.24 -3.17
C MET A 1 1.02 -8.25 -3.12
N LEU A 2 0.78 -6.94 -2.96
CA LEU A 2 1.83 -5.91 -2.82
C LEU A 2 2.84 -6.18 -1.69
N GLY A 3 2.44 -6.83 -0.59
CA GLY A 3 3.36 -7.25 0.46
C GLY A 3 4.41 -8.29 0.03
N ASN A 4 4.11 -9.12 -0.98
CA ASN A 4 5.08 -10.07 -1.55
C ASN A 4 6.08 -9.35 -2.46
N LEU A 5 5.64 -8.35 -3.23
CA LEU A 5 6.52 -7.49 -4.04
C LEU A 5 7.49 -6.72 -3.14
N ALA A 6 6.98 -6.11 -2.08
CA ALA A 6 7.82 -5.39 -1.12
C ALA A 6 8.89 -6.32 -0.50
N ARG A 7 8.51 -7.54 -0.11
CA ARG A 7 9.47 -8.53 0.41
C ARG A 7 10.55 -8.86 -0.62
N ASP A 8 10.15 -9.15 -1.85
CA ASP A 8 11.07 -9.51 -2.93
C ASP A 8 12.05 -8.37 -3.25
N ALA A 9 11.56 -7.13 -3.26
CA ALA A 9 12.36 -5.93 -3.46
C ALA A 9 13.13 -5.44 -2.20
N GLY A 10 13.00 -6.12 -1.07
CA GLY A 10 13.63 -5.70 0.20
C GLY A 10 13.11 -4.38 0.78
N LEU A 11 11.84 -4.04 0.53
CA LEU A 11 11.18 -2.83 0.97
C LEU A 11 10.24 -3.06 2.18
N ALA A 12 10.08 -2.03 2.99
CA ALA A 12 8.96 -1.92 3.92
C ALA A 12 7.68 -1.55 3.16
N CYS A 13 6.52 -1.97 3.65
CA CYS A 13 5.23 -1.73 3.00
C CYS A 13 4.12 -1.52 4.03
N ALA A 14 3.37 -0.44 3.86
CA ALA A 14 2.16 -0.18 4.62
C ALA A 14 0.98 0.07 3.66
N ALA A 15 -0.20 -0.35 4.07
CA ALA A 15 -1.44 -0.18 3.35
C ALA A 15 -2.48 0.51 4.23
N GLN A 16 -3.40 1.23 3.62
CA GLN A 16 -4.59 1.77 4.26
C GLN A 16 -5.75 1.58 3.29
N ARG A 17 -6.92 1.23 3.82
CA ARG A 17 -8.17 1.28 3.07
C ARG A 17 -9.00 2.42 3.61
N ASP A 18 -9.26 3.39 2.76
CA ASP A 18 -10.20 4.46 3.08
C ASP A 18 -11.62 3.91 2.90
N ARG A 19 -12.24 3.50 4.01
CA ARG A 19 -13.64 3.09 4.07
C ARG A 19 -14.41 4.19 4.78
N LYS A 20 -15.46 4.70 4.15
CA LYS A 20 -16.37 5.62 4.82
C LYS A 20 -17.12 4.90 5.94
N SER A 21 -17.36 5.61 7.04
CA SER A 21 -18.41 5.30 8.01
C SER A 21 -19.77 5.42 7.31
N GLU A 22 -20.72 4.53 7.63
CA GLU A 22 -22.04 4.47 6.96
C GLU A 22 -22.91 5.74 7.14
N ASP A 23 -22.50 6.70 7.97
CA ASP A 23 -23.33 7.81 8.48
C ASP A 23 -23.07 9.19 7.81
N ASP A 24 -22.09 9.28 6.92
CA ASP A 24 -21.73 10.57 6.33
C ASP A 24 -22.48 10.77 5.00
N GLY A 25 -23.59 11.51 5.00
CA GLY A 25 -24.48 11.77 3.83
C GLY A 25 -23.88 12.51 2.62
N ALA A 26 -22.57 12.35 2.34
CA ALA A 26 -21.91 12.81 1.12
C ALA A 26 -22.06 11.78 -0.02
N PRO A 27 -22.07 12.22 -1.31
CA PRO A 27 -22.24 11.35 -2.48
C PRO A 27 -21.25 10.19 -2.48
N GLU A 28 -21.68 9.05 -3.05
CA GLU A 28 -20.90 7.81 -3.13
C GLU A 28 -19.47 8.11 -3.62
N THR A 29 -18.54 8.13 -2.68
CA THR A 29 -17.12 8.34 -2.98
C THR A 29 -16.50 6.95 -3.02
N ASP A 30 -15.87 6.60 -4.13
CA ASP A 30 -15.31 5.26 -4.33
C ASP A 30 -14.28 4.93 -3.23
N SER A 31 -14.43 3.75 -2.62
CA SER A 31 -13.46 3.25 -1.64
C SER A 31 -12.08 3.14 -2.29
N SER A 32 -11.07 3.68 -1.62
CA SER A 32 -9.70 3.73 -2.15
C SER A 32 -8.75 2.88 -1.30
N ASP A 33 -7.99 2.02 -1.99
CA ASP A 33 -6.87 1.28 -1.40
C ASP A 33 -5.56 2.04 -1.65
N TRP A 34 -4.90 2.44 -0.56
CA TRP A 34 -3.63 3.15 -0.57
C TRP A 34 -2.50 2.22 -0.13
N VAL A 35 -1.36 2.27 -0.83
CA VAL A 35 -0.16 1.50 -0.48
C VAL A 35 1.08 2.38 -0.63
N VAL A 36 1.96 2.32 0.37
CA VAL A 36 3.26 3.00 0.37
C VAL A 36 4.38 2.02 0.65
N MET A 37 5.51 2.21 -0.03
CA MET A 37 6.70 1.39 0.15
C MET A 37 7.95 2.27 0.27
N ALA A 38 8.90 1.84 1.10
CA ALA A 38 10.18 2.53 1.28
C ALA A 38 11.29 1.55 1.64
N LYS A 39 12.55 1.97 1.48
CA LYS A 39 13.72 1.14 1.83
C LYS A 39 13.75 0.76 3.32
N ARG A 40 13.29 1.64 4.22
CA ARG A 40 13.29 1.40 5.67
C ARG A 40 11.93 1.76 6.25
N SER A 41 11.44 0.99 7.21
CA SER A 41 10.13 1.23 7.84
C SER A 41 10.03 2.61 8.49
N ARG A 42 11.13 3.15 9.01
CA ARG A 42 11.16 4.50 9.60
C ARG A 42 10.85 5.60 8.59
N ASP A 43 11.15 5.38 7.31
CA ASP A 43 10.93 6.37 6.26
C ASP A 43 9.41 6.48 5.93
N LEU A 44 8.61 5.51 6.36
CA LEU A 44 7.15 5.51 6.23
C LEU A 44 6.44 6.29 7.36
N GLN A 45 7.12 6.58 8.48
CA GLN A 45 6.47 7.14 9.69
C GLN A 45 5.77 8.48 9.43
N ALA A 46 6.28 9.30 8.50
CA ALA A 46 5.66 10.56 8.14
C ALA A 46 4.26 10.38 7.53
N VAL A 47 4.01 9.25 6.86
CA VAL A 47 2.74 8.92 6.22
C VAL A 47 1.88 8.01 7.10
N THR A 48 2.51 7.04 7.78
CA THR A 48 1.80 6.00 8.55
C THR A 48 1.51 6.38 10.00
N SER A 49 1.81 7.61 10.41
CA SER A 49 1.48 8.10 11.75
C SER A 49 -0.01 8.36 11.97
N GLY A 50 -0.80 8.42 10.90
CA GLY A 50 -2.26 8.48 10.97
C GLY A 50 -2.93 7.13 11.28
N ALA A 51 -4.20 7.16 11.68
CA ALA A 51 -4.98 5.94 11.93
C ALA A 51 -5.31 5.21 10.62
N GLY A 52 -5.40 3.86 10.68
CA GLY A 52 -5.85 3.02 9.55
C GLY A 52 -4.73 2.40 8.70
N TRP A 53 -3.48 2.78 8.92
CA TRP A 53 -2.33 2.11 8.30
C TRP A 53 -2.02 0.78 8.98
N HIS A 54 -1.68 -0.22 8.17
CA HIS A 54 -1.30 -1.55 8.62
C HIS A 54 -0.26 -2.14 7.68
N ASP A 55 0.47 -3.16 8.14
CA ASP A 55 1.44 -3.85 7.31
C ASP A 55 0.75 -4.49 6.09
N CYS A 56 1.39 -4.38 4.92
CA CYS A 56 0.84 -4.99 3.71
C CYS A 56 0.70 -6.50 3.86
N ALA A 57 -0.51 -7.00 3.60
CA ALA A 57 -0.79 -8.44 3.61
C ALA A 57 0.13 -9.21 2.65
N ARG A 58 0.70 -10.29 3.17
CA ARG A 58 1.58 -11.23 2.44
C ARG A 58 0.80 -12.51 2.15
N GLY A 59 0.87 -12.97 0.90
CA GLY A 59 0.28 -14.24 0.51
C GLY A 59 1.27 -15.40 0.67
N ALA A 60 0.79 -16.64 0.71
CA ALA A 60 1.64 -17.82 0.74
C ALA A 60 2.52 -17.90 -0.53
N GLY A 61 3.81 -17.58 -0.38
CA GLY A 61 4.92 -18.13 -1.18
C GLY A 61 4.99 -17.92 -2.70
N GLY A 62 4.05 -17.23 -3.36
CA GLY A 62 4.06 -17.10 -4.82
C GLY A 62 5.15 -16.16 -5.37
N VAL A 63 5.77 -16.56 -6.49
CA VAL A 63 6.58 -15.68 -7.35
C VAL A 63 5.71 -14.49 -7.77
N VAL A 64 6.22 -13.29 -7.56
CA VAL A 64 5.52 -12.04 -7.87
C VAL A 64 5.46 -11.91 -9.39
N TRP A 65 4.36 -12.33 -10.02
CA TRP A 65 4.18 -12.21 -11.46
C TRP A 65 3.65 -10.81 -11.81
N THR A 66 4.18 -10.22 -12.87
CA THR A 66 3.86 -8.85 -13.31
C THR A 66 2.38 -8.65 -13.67
N ASN A 67 1.67 -9.72 -14.01
CA ASN A 67 0.24 -9.67 -14.36
C ASN A 67 -0.68 -9.36 -13.16
N ASP A 68 -0.20 -9.54 -11.93
CA ASP A 68 -0.97 -9.28 -10.71
C ASP A 68 -1.13 -7.78 -10.38
N PHE A 69 -0.46 -6.91 -11.15
CA PHE A 69 -0.38 -5.47 -10.89
C PHE A 69 -0.82 -4.61 -12.07
N SER A 70 -1.88 -5.01 -12.77
CA SER A 70 -2.42 -4.30 -13.94
C SER A 70 -2.87 -2.86 -13.64
N ASN A 71 -2.90 -2.45 -12.37
CA ASN A 71 -3.25 -1.12 -11.88
C ASN A 71 -2.05 -0.28 -11.41
N LEU A 72 -0.81 -0.74 -11.55
CA LEU A 72 0.37 0.08 -11.23
C LEU A 72 0.62 1.09 -12.35
N VAL A 73 0.20 2.34 -12.13
CA VAL A 73 0.33 3.41 -13.12
C VAL A 73 1.76 3.99 -13.16
N ARG A 74 2.47 4.08 -12.03
CA ARG A 74 3.88 4.56 -11.95
C ARG A 74 4.59 4.08 -10.68
N ALA A 75 5.91 3.88 -10.79
CA ALA A 75 6.83 3.81 -9.67
C ALA A 75 7.72 5.08 -9.68
N LEU A 76 7.90 5.72 -8.51
CA LEU A 76 8.75 6.90 -8.36
C LEU A 76 9.91 6.56 -7.42
N ASP A 77 11.13 6.69 -7.93
CA ASP A 77 12.36 6.63 -7.12
C ASP A 77 12.79 8.07 -6.78
N LEU A 78 12.90 8.39 -5.50
CA LEU A 78 13.30 9.70 -4.99
C LEU A 78 14.75 9.70 -4.48
N SER A 79 15.57 8.72 -4.90
CA SER A 79 17.01 8.75 -4.69
C SER A 79 17.60 10.00 -5.37
N LYS A 80 18.34 10.82 -4.61
CA LYS A 80 19.06 12.02 -5.10
C LYS A 80 20.19 11.66 -6.05
#